data_AF-A0A645I7Z8-F1
#
_entry.id   AF-A0A645I7Z8-F1
#
_cell.length_a   1.000
_cell.length_b   1.000
_cell.length_c   1.000
_cell.angle_alpha   90.00
_cell.angle_beta   90.00
_cell.angle_gamma   90.00
#
_symmetry.space_group_name_H-M   'P 1'
#
loop_
_entity.id
_entity.type
_entity.pdbx_description
1 polymer ?
#
loop_
_entity_poly.entity_id
_entity_poly.type
_entity_poly.pdbx_seq_one_letter_code
_entity_poly.pdbx_strand_id
1 'polypeptide(L)'
;MLFRAIKAIAPNADYSVTSVKDFPDQKSISSWAVDSTKYMSKLGIIKGDASGNFMPKATTTAQTAAGYGMATREAAILMTVRTYETMD
;
A
#
# COMPACT_ATOMS: atom_id res chain seq x y z
N MET A 1 9.02 -2.11 2.88
CA MET A 1 10.31 -1.45 2.59
C MET A 1 10.13 -0.08 1.96
N LEU A 2 9.27 0.10 0.95
CA LEU A 2 9.01 1.39 0.30
C LEU A 2 8.69 2.55 1.28
N PHE A 3 7.76 2.35 2.21
CA PHE A 3 7.43 3.35 3.23
C PHE A 3 8.64 3.82 4.07
N ARG A 4 9.60 2.94 4.35
CA ARG A 4 10.82 3.32 5.09
C ARG A 4 11.73 4.20 4.24
N ALA A 5 11.81 3.93 2.94
CA ALA A 5 12.55 4.78 2.00
C ALA A 5 11.91 6.16 1.90
N ILE A 6 10.58 6.23 1.82
CA ILE A 6 9.81 7.48 1.84
C ILE A 6 10.15 8.31 3.09
N LYS A 7 10.14 7.68 4.27
CA LYS A 7 10.53 8.36 5.53
C LYS A 7 11.97 8.88 5.54
N ALA A 8 12.88 8.20 4.86
CA ALA A 8 14.27 8.64 4.76
C ALA A 8 14.45 9.83 3.80
N ILE A 9 13.64 9.88 2.72
CA ILE A 9 13.67 10.96 1.73
C ILE A 9 12.99 12.23 2.28
N ALA A 10 11.84 12.07 2.96
CA ALA A 10 11.02 13.18 3.45
C ALA A 10 10.75 13.09 4.96
N PRO A 11 11.75 13.28 5.83
CA PRO A 11 11.60 13.07 7.27
C PRO A 11 10.56 13.98 7.94
N ASN A 12 10.30 15.16 7.35
CA ASN A 12 9.42 16.20 7.92
C ASN A 12 7.98 16.15 7.36
N ALA A 13 7.63 15.15 6.54
CA ALA A 13 6.28 15.03 6.00
C ALA A 13 5.25 14.62 7.07
N ASP A 14 3.98 14.95 6.84
CA ASP A 14 2.88 14.47 7.69
C ASP A 14 2.52 13.02 7.35
N TYR A 15 2.81 12.10 8.27
CA TYR A 15 2.52 10.67 8.16
C TYR A 15 1.20 10.25 8.84
N SER A 16 0.36 11.20 9.23
CA SER A 16 -0.90 10.91 9.90
C SER A 16 -1.91 10.20 9.01
N VAL A 17 -2.50 9.12 9.54
CA VAL A 17 -3.50 8.26 8.88
C VAL A 17 -4.83 8.20 9.64
N THR A 18 -5.05 9.10 10.60
CA THR A 18 -6.25 9.09 11.48
C THR A 18 -7.57 9.26 10.73
N SER A 19 -7.57 9.90 9.56
CA SER A 19 -8.75 10.07 8.70
C SER A 19 -8.89 8.99 7.62
N VAL A 20 -7.96 8.04 7.53
CA VAL A 20 -7.99 6.98 6.51
C VAL A 20 -8.84 5.82 6.99
N LYS A 21 -9.89 5.50 6.23
CA LYS A 21 -10.77 4.36 6.48
C LYS A 21 -9.97 3.04 6.50
N ASP A 22 -10.37 2.14 7.38
CA ASP A 22 -9.81 0.78 7.44
C ASP A 22 -10.09 0.00 6.15
N PHE A 23 -9.10 -0.78 5.74
CA PHE A 23 -9.26 -1.71 4.62
C PHE A 23 -10.20 -2.87 5.02
N PRO A 24 -11.05 -3.38 4.12
CA PRO A 24 -11.88 -4.54 4.42
C PRO A 24 -11.04 -5.78 4.78
N ASP A 25 -9.84 -5.90 4.22
CA ASP A 25 -8.85 -6.94 4.49
C ASP A 25 -7.77 -6.54 5.51
N GLN A 26 -7.99 -5.48 6.31
CA GLN A 26 -7.02 -5.01 7.30
C GLN A 26 -6.59 -6.09 8.29
N LYS A 27 -7.46 -7.06 8.60
CA LYS A 27 -7.14 -8.21 9.47
C LYS A 27 -6.01 -9.09 8.91
N SER A 28 -5.78 -9.06 7.60
CA SER A 28 -4.70 -9.77 6.93
C SER A 28 -3.42 -8.94 6.82
N ILE A 29 -3.46 -7.66 7.22
CA ILE A 29 -2.29 -6.78 7.29
C ILE A 29 -1.68 -6.91 8.68
N SER A 30 -0.36 -7.13 8.75
CA SER A 30 0.34 -7.13 10.04
C SER A 30 0.21 -5.76 10.73
N SER A 31 0.04 -5.75 12.05
CA SER A 31 -0.19 -4.52 12.84
C SER A 31 0.87 -3.43 12.58
N TRP A 32 2.13 -3.81 12.44
CA TRP A 32 3.23 -2.88 12.14
C TRP A 32 3.12 -2.21 10.77
N ALA A 33 2.38 -2.80 9.83
CA ALA A 33 2.26 -2.35 8.45
C ALA A 33 1.01 -1.49 8.22
N VAL A 34 -0.01 -1.57 9.09
CA VAL A 34 -1.33 -0.92 8.88
C VAL A 34 -1.20 0.58 8.59
N ASP A 35 -0.44 1.30 9.40
CA ASP A 35 -0.30 2.76 9.20
C ASP A 35 0.49 3.07 7.92
N SER A 36 1.51 2.26 7.64
CA SER A 36 2.31 2.41 6.41
C SER A 36 1.46 2.18 5.17
N THR A 37 0.59 1.16 5.17
CA THR A 37 -0.27 0.82 4.03
C THR A 37 -1.36 1.86 3.83
N LYS A 38 -1.98 2.35 4.92
CA LYS A 38 -2.94 3.45 4.88
C LYS A 38 -2.34 4.73 4.30
N TYR A 39 -1.13 5.08 4.73
CA TYR A 39 -0.43 6.26 4.23
C TYR A 39 -0.15 6.16 2.72
N MET A 40 0.43 5.04 2.28
CA MET A 40 0.72 4.84 0.85
C MET A 40 -0.56 4.75 0.01
N SER A 41 -1.67 4.27 0.57
CA SER A 41 -2.98 4.25 -0.09
C SER A 41 -3.61 5.65 -0.18
N LYS A 42 -3.48 6.48 0.87
CA LYS A 42 -3.93 7.89 0.90
C LYS A 42 -3.24 8.69 -0.20
N LEU A 43 -1.94 8.48 -0.40
CA LEU A 43 -1.16 9.11 -1.47
C LEU A 43 -1.40 8.49 -2.85
N GLY A 44 -2.16 7.40 -2.94
CA GLY A 44 -2.42 6.72 -4.21
C GLY A 44 -1.21 5.99 -4.81
N ILE A 45 -0.10 5.89 -4.08
CA ILE A 45 1.10 5.15 -4.49
C ILE A 45 0.73 3.68 -4.68
N ILE A 46 0.11 3.09 -3.65
CA ILE A 46 -0.46 1.74 -3.72
C ILE A 46 -1.95 1.89 -3.92
N LYS A 47 -2.45 1.29 -5.01
CA LYS A 47 -3.88 1.15 -5.27
C LYS A 47 -4.17 -0.34 -5.18
N GLY A 48 -5.05 -0.67 -4.24
CA GLY A 48 -5.54 -2.04 -4.04
C GLY A 48 -6.53 -2.45 -5.11
N ASP A 49 -7.48 -3.33 -4.78
CA ASP A 49 -8.52 -3.72 -5.73
C ASP A 49 -9.68 -2.72 -5.81
N ALA A 50 -10.59 -2.95 -6.76
CA ALA A 50 -11.80 -2.16 -6.94
C ALA A 50 -12.79 -2.27 -5.77
N SER A 51 -12.64 -3.27 -4.89
CA SER A 51 -13.47 -3.46 -3.70
C SER A 51 -12.93 -2.70 -2.49
N GLY A 52 -11.78 -2.02 -2.63
CA GLY A 52 -11.13 -1.25 -1.57
C GLY A 52 -10.20 -2.08 -0.68
N ASN A 53 -9.89 -3.33 -1.05
CA ASN A 53 -8.92 -4.17 -0.33
C ASN A 53 -7.50 -3.72 -0.62
N PHE A 54 -6.63 -3.75 0.39
CA PHE A 54 -5.21 -3.44 0.21
C PHE A 54 -4.45 -4.54 -0.55
N MET A 55 -4.83 -5.80 -0.35
CA MET A 55 -4.21 -6.99 -0.94
C MET A 55 -2.79 -7.31 -0.41
N PRO A 56 -2.58 -7.56 0.89
CA PRO A 56 -1.24 -7.77 1.47
C PRO A 56 -0.56 -9.07 1.03
N LYS A 57 -1.32 -10.18 0.94
CA LYS A 57 -0.87 -11.49 0.44
C LYS A 57 -2.08 -12.39 0.24
N ALA A 58 -2.06 -13.26 -0.77
CA ALA A 58 -3.02 -14.37 -0.86
C ALA A 58 -2.80 -15.36 0.30
N THR A 59 -3.87 -15.62 1.06
CA THR A 59 -3.90 -16.65 2.13
C THR A 59 -4.74 -17.87 1.75
N THR A 60 -5.62 -17.75 0.76
CA THR A 60 -6.46 -18.85 0.27
C THR A 60 -6.08 -19.28 -1.15
N THR A 61 -6.41 -20.52 -1.52
CA THR A 61 -6.19 -21.03 -2.89
C THR A 61 -6.97 -20.24 -3.94
N ALA A 62 -8.18 -19.78 -3.61
CA ALA A 62 -8.98 -18.90 -4.47
C ALA A 62 -8.29 -17.54 -4.69
N GLN A 63 -7.71 -16.95 -3.64
CA GLN A 63 -6.95 -15.71 -3.74
C GLN A 63 -5.69 -15.87 -4.59
N THR A 64 -4.96 -16.99 -4.43
CA THR A 64 -3.79 -17.29 -5.27
C THR A 64 -4.18 -17.42 -6.75
N ALA A 65 -5.28 -18.13 -7.04
CA ALA A 65 -5.77 -18.29 -8.41
C ALA A 65 -6.23 -16.96 -9.05
N ALA A 66 -6.77 -16.05 -8.24
CA ALA A 66 -7.15 -14.70 -8.66
C ALA A 66 -5.97 -13.71 -8.75
N GLY A 67 -4.74 -14.14 -8.43
CA GLY A 67 -3.57 -13.25 -8.41
C GLY A 67 -3.58 -12.23 -7.26
N TYR A 68 -4.31 -12.52 -6.18
CA TYR A 68 -4.47 -11.59 -5.06
C TYR A 68 -3.13 -11.36 -4.33
N GLY A 69 -2.77 -10.09 -4.14
CA GLY A 69 -1.52 -9.71 -3.47
C GLY A 69 -0.24 -10.02 -4.26
N MET A 70 -0.37 -10.28 -5.57
CA MET A 70 0.76 -10.37 -6.48
C MET A 70 1.04 -8.99 -7.08
N ALA A 71 2.14 -8.36 -6.68
CA ALA A 71 2.60 -7.14 -7.34
C ALA A 71 3.24 -7.50 -8.68
N THR A 72 2.64 -7.06 -9.79
CA THR A 72 3.23 -7.24 -11.12
C THR A 72 4.45 -6.32 -11.29
N ARG A 73 5.28 -6.60 -12.30
CA ARG A 73 6.45 -5.76 -12.62
C ARG A 73 6.02 -4.33 -12.98
N GLU A 74 4.92 -4.20 -13.71
CA GLU A 74 4.33 -2.94 -14.13
C GLU A 74 3.81 -2.17 -12.92
N ALA A 75 3.18 -2.86 -11.96
CA ALA A 75 2.74 -2.26 -10.72
C ALA A 75 3.92 -1.70 -9.91
N ALA A 76 5.07 -2.39 -9.89
CA ALA A 76 6.28 -1.88 -9.22
C ALA A 76 6.82 -0.60 -9.87
N ILE A 77 6.88 -0.54 -11.21
CA ILE A 77 7.30 0.67 -11.94
C ILE A 77 6.31 1.83 -11.69
N LEU A 78 5.01 1.54 -11.71
CA LEU A 78 3.98 2.54 -11.40
C LEU A 78 4.11 3.06 -9.97
N MET A 79 4.41 2.21 -8.99
CA MET A 79 4.63 2.65 -7.61
C MET A 79 5.84 3.58 -7.50
N THR A 80 6.93 3.33 -8.22
CA THR A 80 8.10 4.23 -8.21
C THR A 80 7.78 5.59 -8.83
N VAL A 81 7.09 5.60 -9.98
CA VAL A 81 6.69 6.85 -10.65
C VAL A 81 5.75 7.67 -9.75
N ARG A 82 4.72 7.05 -9.19
CA ARG A 82 3.80 7.74 -8.27
C ARG A 82 4.50 8.27 -7.03
N THR A 83 5.44 7.51 -6.48
CA THR A 83 6.21 7.96 -5.33
C THR A 83 6.98 9.24 -5.68
N TYR A 84 7.64 9.27 -6.84
CA TYR A 84 8.33 10.46 -7.33
C TYR A 84 7.37 11.65 -7.51
N GLU A 85 6.25 11.46 -8.22
CA GLU A 85 5.24 12.51 -8.45
C GLU A 85 4.60 13.05 -7.16
N THR A 86 4.45 12.22 -6.12
CA THR A 86 3.91 12.66 -4.83
C THR A 86 4.92 13.36 -3.92
N MET A 87 6.21 13.29 -4.27
CA MET A 87 7.31 13.81 -3.47
C MET A 87 8.00 15.04 -4.07
N ASP A 88 7.74 15.35 -5.33
CA ASP A 88 8.08 16.61 -6.00
C ASP A 88 7.08 17.72 -5.61
#